data_AF-X0RDJ2-F1
#
_entry.id   AF-X0RDJ2-F1
#
_cell.length_a   1.000
_cell.length_b   1.000
_cell.length_c   1.000
_cell.angle_alpha   90.00
_cell.angle_beta   90.00
_cell.angle_gamma   90.00
#
_symmetry.space_group_name_H-M   'P 1'
#
loop_
_entity.id
_entity.type
_entity.pdbx_description
1 polymer ?
#
loop_
_entity_poly.entity_id
_entity_poly.type
_entity_poly.pdbx_seq_one_letter_code
_entity_poly.pdbx_strand_id
1 'polypeptide(L)'
;MTTPIQPEPTNEQRRIIYQARRGLKELDFYIDLYVKEIYLTAEPAEQETFAEMLTHEDPDLLDYFTNQNRPENEEIWALVNKIKTWRHTKDLT
;
A
#
# COMPACT_ATOMS: atom_id res chain seq x y z
N MET A 1 -15.54 -6.57 -13.15
CA MET A 1 -14.14 -6.13 -13.06
C MET A 1 -13.31 -7.35 -12.71
N THR A 2 -12.36 -7.74 -13.56
CA THR A 2 -11.46 -8.87 -13.29
C THR A 2 -10.30 -8.32 -12.46
N THR A 3 -10.19 -8.74 -11.20
CA THR A 3 -8.99 -8.48 -10.40
C THR A 3 -7.79 -9.07 -11.15
N PRO A 4 -6.69 -8.33 -11.35
CA PRO A 4 -5.50 -8.87 -12.00
C PRO A 4 -5.01 -10.11 -11.23
N ILE A 5 -4.69 -11.18 -11.97
CA ILE A 5 -4.17 -12.41 -11.37
C ILE A 5 -2.73 -12.14 -10.92
N GLN A 6 -2.51 -12.14 -9.61
CA GLN A 6 -1.19 -12.05 -9.01
C GLN A 6 -0.58 -13.45 -8.80
N PRO A 7 0.76 -13.57 -8.80
CA PRO A 7 1.44 -14.84 -8.52
C PRO A 7 1.22 -15.29 -7.07
N GLU A 8 1.58 -16.53 -6.76
CA GLU A 8 1.60 -16.98 -5.37
C GLU A 8 2.68 -16.23 -4.56
N PRO A 9 2.35 -15.69 -3.37
CA PRO A 9 3.32 -14.94 -2.58
C PRO A 9 4.35 -15.86 -1.93
N THR A 10 5.60 -15.40 -1.87
CA THR A 10 6.66 -16.01 -1.05
C THR A 10 6.33 -15.91 0.45
N ASN A 11 7.05 -16.64 1.29
CA ASN A 11 6.85 -16.57 2.74
C ASN A 11 7.10 -15.17 3.31
N GLU A 12 8.05 -14.43 2.75
CA GLU A 12 8.33 -13.04 3.14
C GLU A 12 7.18 -12.11 2.74
N GLN A 13 6.73 -12.20 1.49
CA GLN A 13 5.60 -11.42 1.00
C GLN A 13 4.32 -11.71 1.80
N ARG A 14 4.08 -12.95 2.23
CA ARG A 14 2.96 -13.29 3.12
C ARG A 14 3.03 -12.55 4.46
N ARG A 15 4.22 -12.40 5.04
CA ARG A 15 4.40 -11.66 6.30
C ARG A 15 4.09 -10.18 6.11
N ILE A 16 4.55 -9.59 5.01
CA ILE A 16 4.28 -8.19 4.65
C ILE A 16 2.78 -7.97 4.40
N ILE A 17 2.12 -8.86 3.64
CA ILE A 17 0.66 -8.83 3.43
C ILE A 17 -0.11 -8.91 4.76
N TYR A 18 0.38 -9.72 5.70
CA TYR A 18 -0.24 -9.81 7.02
C TYR A 18 -0.07 -8.51 7.82
N GLN A 19 1.13 -7.92 7.79
CA GLN A 19 1.43 -6.63 8.43
C GLN A 19 0.67 -5.46 7.80
N ALA A 20 0.27 -5.58 6.54
CA ALA A 20 -0.49 -4.56 5.82
C ALA A 20 -1.93 -4.38 6.35
N ARG A 21 -2.47 -5.35 7.09
CA ARG A 21 -3.82 -5.27 7.68
C ARG A 21 -3.83 -4.32 8.86
N ARG A 22 -4.64 -3.26 8.82
CA ARG A 22 -4.65 -2.21 9.85
C ARG A 22 -5.94 -2.20 10.66
N GLY A 23 -5.94 -1.45 11.76
CA GLY A 23 -7.12 -1.27 12.61
C GLY A 23 -8.05 -0.15 12.14
N LEU A 24 -7.57 0.71 11.23
CA LEU A 24 -8.27 1.89 10.72
C LEU A 24 -8.84 1.62 9.34
N LYS A 25 -10.16 1.81 9.19
CA LYS A 25 -10.89 1.52 7.94
C LYS A 25 -10.37 2.35 6.76
N GLU A 26 -9.99 3.59 7.02
CA GLU A 26 -9.42 4.49 6.02
C GLU A 26 -8.09 3.95 5.45
N LEU A 27 -7.25 3.34 6.28
CA LEU A 27 -6.00 2.71 5.80
C LEU A 27 -6.31 1.46 4.99
N ASP A 28 -7.19 0.59 5.50
CA ASP A 28 -7.63 -0.61 4.78
C ASP A 28 -8.23 -0.26 3.41
N PHE A 29 -8.97 0.85 3.29
CA PHE A 29 -9.54 1.31 2.02
C PHE A 29 -8.48 1.51 0.91
N TYR A 30 -7.31 2.05 1.26
CA TYR A 30 -6.21 2.25 0.31
C TYR A 30 -5.34 0.99 0.16
N ILE A 31 -4.87 0.44 1.28
CA ILE A 31 -3.83 -0.59 1.32
C ILE A 31 -4.36 -1.93 0.79
N ASP A 32 -5.60 -2.33 1.11
CA ASP A 32 -6.14 -3.62 0.67
C ASP A 32 -6.15 -3.73 -0.85
N LEU A 33 -6.53 -2.65 -1.54
CA LEU A 33 -6.62 -2.67 -3.00
C LEU A 33 -5.23 -2.77 -3.63
N TYR A 34 -4.26 -2.03 -3.10
CA TYR A 34 -2.88 -2.12 -3.56
C TYR A 34 -2.31 -3.53 -3.37
N VAL A 35 -2.53 -4.14 -2.20
CA VAL A 35 -2.07 -5.50 -1.91
C VAL A 35 -2.72 -6.52 -2.84
N LYS A 36 -4.03 -6.40 -3.10
CA LYS A 36 -4.80 -7.34 -3.94
C LYS A 36 -4.46 -7.25 -5.42
N GLU A 37 -4.03 -6.09 -5.91
CA GLU A 37 -3.91 -5.85 -7.35
C GLU A 37 -2.49 -5.54 -7.84
N ILE A 38 -1.62 -4.99 -6.99
CA ILE A 38 -0.32 -4.44 -7.43
C ILE A 38 0.87 -5.10 -6.74
N TYR A 39 0.82 -5.27 -5.42
CA TYR A 39 1.98 -5.59 -4.58
C TYR A 39 2.86 -6.76 -5.09
N LEU A 40 2.28 -7.93 -5.37
CA LEU A 40 3.04 -9.12 -5.78
C LEU A 40 3.65 -9.04 -7.18
N THR A 41 3.23 -8.07 -7.98
CA THR A 41 3.75 -7.79 -9.32
C THR A 41 4.55 -6.49 -9.39
N ALA A 42 4.66 -5.77 -8.27
CA ALA A 42 5.45 -4.56 -8.19
C ALA A 42 6.95 -4.88 -8.29
N GLU A 43 7.73 -3.93 -8.77
CA GLU A 43 9.19 -4.05 -8.80
C GLU A 43 9.75 -4.30 -7.38
N PRO A 44 10.86 -5.04 -7.23
CA PRO A 44 11.42 -5.37 -5.93
C PRO A 44 11.65 -4.16 -5.01
N ALA A 45 12.14 -3.05 -5.58
CA ALA A 45 12.34 -1.81 -4.84
C ALA A 45 11.02 -1.26 -4.25
N GLU A 46 9.92 -1.32 -5.00
CA GLU A 46 8.61 -0.86 -4.50
C GLU A 46 8.08 -1.78 -3.40
N GLN A 47 8.31 -3.09 -3.49
CA GLN A 47 7.94 -4.03 -2.43
C GLN A 47 8.71 -3.75 -1.14
N GLU A 48 10.00 -3.39 -1.25
CA GLU A 48 10.84 -2.98 -0.13
C GLU A 48 10.37 -1.66 0.47
N THR A 49 10.11 -0.64 -0.36
CA THR A 49 9.52 0.63 0.09
C THR A 49 8.17 0.42 0.79
N PHE A 50 7.34 -0.51 0.29
CA PHE A 50 6.08 -0.85 0.94
C PHE A 50 6.29 -1.49 2.31
N ALA A 51 7.26 -2.42 2.42
CA ALA A 51 7.61 -3.02 3.71
C ALA A 51 8.13 -1.99 4.72
N GLU A 52 8.97 -1.04 4.27
CA GLU A 52 9.46 0.08 5.08
C GLU A 52 8.32 1.00 5.51
N MET A 53 7.43 1.38 4.59
CA MET A 53 6.21 2.16 4.89
C MET A 53 5.40 1.52 6.01
N LEU A 54 5.26 0.18 6.02
CA LEU A 54 4.49 -0.53 7.04
C LEU A 54 5.14 -0.54 8.42
N THR A 55 6.36 -0.03 8.59
CA THR A 55 6.97 0.15 9.92
C THR A 55 6.45 1.38 10.66
N HIS A 56 5.81 2.32 9.95
CA HIS A 56 5.15 3.48 10.56
C HIS A 56 3.87 3.08 11.30
N GLU A 57 3.53 3.85 12.34
CA GLU A 57 2.31 3.64 13.11
C GLU A 57 1.07 4.09 12.32
N ASP A 58 -0.10 3.54 12.67
CA ASP A 58 -1.37 3.82 12.00
C ASP A 58 -1.71 5.33 11.94
N PRO A 59 -1.48 6.16 12.99
CA PRO A 59 -1.73 7.60 12.91
C PRO A 59 -0.87 8.29 11.86
N ASP A 60 0.44 8.00 11.80
CA ASP A 60 1.36 8.60 10.83
C ASP A 60 0.96 8.21 9.40
N LEU A 61 0.67 6.93 9.19
CA LEU A 61 0.19 6.44 7.90
C LEU A 61 -1.09 7.15 7.49
N LEU A 62 -2.05 7.31 8.40
CA LEU A 62 -3.30 8.00 8.11
C LEU A 62 -3.04 9.45 7.69
N ASP A 63 -2.13 10.16 8.36
CA ASP A 63 -1.75 11.52 8.00
C ASP A 63 -1.14 11.59 6.60
N TYR A 64 -0.34 10.60 6.20
CA TYR A 64 0.23 10.53 4.85
C TYR A 64 -0.87 10.30 3.80
N PHE A 65 -1.75 9.32 4.04
CA PHE A 65 -2.85 9.02 3.10
C PHE A 65 -3.85 10.16 2.97
N THR A 66 -4.02 10.98 4.02
CA THR A 66 -4.92 12.14 4.04
C THR A 66 -4.26 13.47 3.68
N ASN A 67 -2.96 13.47 3.30
CA ASN A 67 -2.16 14.68 3.02
C ASN A 67 -2.07 15.67 4.18
N GLN A 68 -2.23 15.21 5.43
CA GLN A 68 -2.02 16.03 6.62
C GLN A 68 -0.54 16.12 7.00
N ASN A 69 0.25 15.10 6.64
CA ASN A 69 1.70 15.08 6.80
C ASN A 69 2.38 14.33 5.64
N ARG A 70 3.72 14.34 5.61
CA ARG A 70 4.54 13.63 4.62
C ARG A 70 5.69 12.87 5.34
N PRO A 71 6.03 11.64 4.92
CA PRO A 71 7.21 10.94 5.43
C PRO A 71 8.51 11.61 4.95
N GLU A 72 9.59 11.48 5.71
CA GLU A 72 10.91 11.98 5.32
C GLU A 72 11.45 11.27 4.07
N ASN A 73 11.17 9.96 3.95
CA ASN A 73 11.57 9.16 2.79
C ASN A 73 10.70 9.50 1.58
N GLU A 74 11.32 9.99 0.51
CA GLU A 74 10.64 10.37 -0.73
C GLU A 74 10.04 9.20 -1.48
N GLU A 75 10.64 8.01 -1.40
CA GLU A 75 10.13 6.80 -2.05
C GLU A 75 8.83 6.34 -1.39
N ILE A 76 8.76 6.39 -0.05
CA ILE A 76 7.51 6.13 0.68
C ILE A 76 6.44 7.13 0.25
N TRP A 77 6.79 8.42 0.14
CA TRP A 77 5.82 9.43 -0.31
C TRP A 77 5.33 9.19 -1.74
N ALA A 78 6.23 8.81 -2.65
CA ALA A 78 5.87 8.45 -4.02
C ALA A 78 4.91 7.24 -4.05
N LEU A 79 5.18 6.23 -3.23
CA LEU A 79 4.34 5.04 -3.10
C LEU A 79 2.96 5.35 -2.52
N VAL A 80 2.86 6.14 -1.45
CA VAL A 80 1.58 6.60 -0.88
C VAL A 80 0.74 7.28 -1.95
N ASN A 81 1.33 8.20 -2.72
CA ASN A 81 0.62 8.87 -3.80
C ASN A 81 0.16 7.91 -4.90
N LYS A 82 1.00 6.95 -5.30
CA LYS A 82 0.63 5.90 -6.26
C LYS A 82 -0.59 5.11 -5.78
N ILE A 83 -0.60 4.66 -4.52
CA ILE A 83 -1.70 3.90 -3.93
C ILE A 83 -3.00 4.73 -3.94
N LYS A 84 -2.93 6.00 -3.54
CA LYS A 84 -4.08 6.92 -3.57
C LYS A 84 -4.64 7.08 -4.97
N THR A 85 -3.77 7.38 -5.95
CA THR A 85 -4.17 7.53 -7.35
C THR A 85 -4.83 6.26 -7.86
N TRP A 86 -4.24 5.08 -7.61
CA TRP A 86 -4.81 3.81 -8.03
C TRP A 86 -6.23 3.60 -7.49
N ARG A 87 -6.43 3.88 -6.20
CA ARG A 87 -7.75 3.75 -5.56
C ARG A 87 -8.77 4.68 -6.21
N HIS A 88 -8.42 5.95 -6.40
CA HIS A 88 -9.33 6.92 -7.01
C HIS A 88 -9.64 6.61 -8.49
N THR A 89 -8.69 6.04 -9.25
CA THR A 89 -8.96 5.59 -10.62
C THR A 89 -10.00 4.45 -10.66
N LYS A 90 -9.96 3.54 -9.70
CA LYS A 90 -10.90 2.41 -9.59
C LYS A 90 -12.29 2.83 -9.13
N ASP A 91 -12.41 3.86 -8.30
CA ASP A 91 -13.73 4.42 -7.90
C ASP A 91 -14.45 5.16 -9.05
N LEU A 92 -13.73 5.57 -10.10
CA LEU A 92 -14.27 6.27 -11.27
C LEU A 92 -14.68 5.36 -12.44
N THR A 93 -14.44 4.04 -12.34
CA THR A 93 -14.67 3.05 -13.40
C THR A 93 -15.70 2.01 -12.96
#